data_AF-A0A026WDS3-F1
#
_entry.id   AF-A0A026WDS3-F1
#
_cell.length_a   1.000
_cell.length_b   1.000
_cell.length_c   1.000
_cell.angle_alpha   90.00
_cell.angle_beta   90.00
_cell.angle_gamma   90.00
#
_symmetry.space_group_name_H-M   'P 1'
#
loop_
_entity.id
_entity.type
_entity.pdbx_description
1 polymer ?
#
loop_
_entity_poly.entity_id
_entity_poly.type
_entity_poly.pdbx_seq_one_letter_code
_entity_poly.pdbx_strand_id
1 'polypeptide(L)'
;MRAGCVIDIPRAIQVKRAVVNVRAKDNACFAWAVVAALYQSATHADRTVHYPDYTTVLDVSGIEFPMTLDQIGRFERNNDISINVFAENDDNRRGVIVPLRLTDRKRDRHVNLLYVPDSHAEQPGHFAWIRDLSRLVSAQCSRKQHRKYICDRCLHYFPTEERLAAHIIDCAIALPSENDKLLAFRNYKRKERAPFVVYADLECMLGKNEQAKDAAAAGAYQRHRAFSVGYYVRCAYDESLSAYRTHRGEDCVSWFVGELGELARCVKTILASNVSMRDLTPEQCEELRDAARCHVCGKPFAAGDTRVRDHCHLTGRYRGPAHSACNLNYKDSHVIPVIFHNLSGYDAHFIIEAVFGENFLAVELRRLKATFNRPIYVGMCILDILKTRLYEFHYDYMAPLYGDKCRIIYTDTDSLIYRIECEDAYADMRRDIARFDTSDYPADNAYDMPQRNKKVPGLMKDENNGAVMTEFIGLRAKMYALRVCGKKDTKKIKGVCRSVVGRTITFDDYARCLSESVEVTRQQSRIQSKLHRVYTVAETKLASARTTTSGTSYPTAPTPSRGGITPFHSDMHEGKAREHIVYMILYSFIVINIIHSSTWSYIFAYKVYKYIG
;
A
#
# COMPACT_ATOMS: atom_id res chain seq x y z
N MET A 1 9.34 28.78 12.68
CA MET A 1 9.32 29.39 11.33
C MET A 1 8.84 30.83 11.52
N ARG A 2 9.50 31.88 10.97
CA ARG A 2 9.22 33.32 11.26
C ARG A 2 9.12 34.18 9.97
N ALA A 3 7.98 34.84 9.65
CA ALA A 3 7.68 35.40 8.31
C ALA A 3 7.32 36.86 8.34
N GLY A 4 8.08 37.69 7.62
CA GLY A 4 7.82 39.11 7.41
C GLY A 4 7.24 39.39 6.03
N CYS A 5 6.09 40.08 6.00
CA CYS A 5 5.27 40.32 4.82
C CYS A 5 5.76 41.51 3.98
N VAL A 6 6.15 41.24 2.71
CA VAL A 6 5.51 41.77 1.47
C VAL A 6 6.01 40.89 0.32
N ILE A 7 5.27 39.81 0.00
CA ILE A 7 5.54 39.03 -1.21
C ILE A 7 4.55 39.46 -2.29
N ASP A 8 5.07 39.94 -3.43
CA ASP A 8 4.24 40.18 -4.60
C ASP A 8 3.82 38.85 -5.20
N ILE A 9 2.50 38.66 -5.30
CA ILE A 9 1.92 37.47 -5.95
C ILE A 9 2.45 37.40 -7.40
N PRO A 10 2.82 36.22 -7.92
CA PRO A 10 3.28 36.07 -9.29
C PRO A 10 2.33 36.71 -10.32
N ARG A 11 2.89 37.38 -11.33
CA ARG A 11 2.11 38.11 -12.36
C ARG A 11 1.04 37.24 -13.02
N ALA A 12 1.34 35.96 -13.26
CA ALA A 12 0.42 34.99 -13.85
C ALA A 12 -0.85 34.76 -13.02
N ILE A 13 -0.80 34.97 -11.70
CA ILE A 13 -1.94 34.88 -10.79
C ILE A 13 -2.63 36.25 -10.66
N GLN A 14 -1.86 37.35 -10.59
CA GLN A 14 -2.41 38.71 -10.49
C GLN A 14 -3.34 39.06 -11.66
N VAL A 15 -2.95 38.71 -12.90
CA VAL A 15 -3.76 38.99 -14.10
C VAL A 15 -5.14 38.34 -14.07
N LYS A 16 -5.29 37.24 -13.33
CA LYS A 16 -6.57 36.55 -13.17
C LYS A 16 -7.54 37.33 -12.29
N ARG A 17 -7.10 38.32 -11.50
CA ARG A 17 -7.93 39.10 -10.55
C ARG A 17 -8.79 38.22 -9.60
N ALA A 18 -8.27 37.03 -9.29
CA ALA A 18 -8.94 36.00 -8.51
C ALA A 18 -8.50 35.96 -7.03
N VAL A 19 -7.39 36.62 -6.72
CA VAL A 19 -6.73 36.61 -5.40
C VAL A 19 -6.62 38.05 -4.90
N VAL A 20 -6.86 38.24 -3.60
CA VAL A 20 -6.71 39.52 -2.89
C VAL A 20 -5.48 39.42 -1.99
N ASN A 21 -4.50 40.29 -2.23
CA ASN A 21 -3.28 40.38 -1.44
C ASN A 21 -3.37 41.58 -0.50
N VAL A 22 -3.69 41.34 0.78
CA VAL A 22 -3.66 42.43 1.77
C VAL A 22 -2.23 42.69 2.17
N ARG A 23 -1.77 43.92 1.93
CA ARG A 23 -0.41 44.37 2.23
C ARG A 23 -0.34 44.88 3.67
N ALA A 24 0.02 43.98 4.57
CA ALA A 24 0.31 44.30 5.97
C ALA A 24 1.82 44.42 6.19
N LYS A 25 2.23 45.25 7.16
CA LYS A 25 3.63 45.40 7.60
C LYS A 25 4.01 44.43 8.73
N ASP A 26 3.04 43.69 9.26
CA ASP A 26 3.22 42.70 10.30
C ASP A 26 3.40 41.29 9.70
N ASN A 27 3.62 40.32 10.57
CA ASN A 27 3.84 38.92 10.19
C ASN A 27 2.51 38.12 10.10
N ALA A 28 1.37 38.82 10.03
CA ALA A 28 0.03 38.25 10.21
C ALA A 28 -0.74 38.10 8.89
N CYS A 29 -0.07 37.91 7.74
CA CYS A 29 -0.72 37.76 6.43
C CYS A 29 -1.86 36.73 6.42
N PHE A 30 -1.73 35.62 7.14
CA PHE A 30 -2.80 34.63 7.26
C PHE A 30 -4.07 35.24 7.87
N ALA A 31 -3.94 35.96 9.00
CA ALA A 31 -5.08 36.56 9.68
C ALA A 31 -5.71 37.64 8.79
N TRP A 32 -4.89 38.50 8.17
CA TRP A 32 -5.37 39.50 7.21
C TRP A 32 -6.08 38.89 6.00
N ALA A 33 -5.60 37.76 5.48
CA ALA A 33 -6.27 37.06 4.38
C ALA A 33 -7.63 36.47 4.82
N VAL A 34 -7.73 35.94 6.04
CA VAL A 34 -9.00 35.47 6.61
C VAL A 34 -9.96 36.64 6.84
N VAL A 35 -9.49 37.77 7.40
CA VAL A 35 -10.30 38.99 7.59
C VAL A 35 -10.80 39.50 6.25
N ALA A 36 -9.95 39.54 5.20
CA ALA A 36 -10.37 39.97 3.87
C ALA A 36 -11.49 39.11 3.27
N ALA A 37 -11.48 37.80 3.57
CA ALA A 37 -12.54 36.89 3.15
C ALA A 37 -13.87 37.14 3.86
N LEU A 38 -13.79 37.51 5.15
CA LEU A 38 -14.95 37.74 6.01
C LEU A 38 -15.56 39.15 5.86
N TYR A 39 -14.71 40.16 5.71
CA TYR A 39 -15.07 41.58 5.66
C TYR A 39 -14.69 42.14 4.30
N GLN A 40 -15.43 41.78 3.25
CA GLN A 40 -15.05 42.09 1.88
C GLN A 40 -15.11 43.59 1.59
N SER A 41 -13.99 44.18 1.17
CA SER A 41 -13.96 45.57 0.69
C SER A 41 -14.21 45.64 -0.82
N ALA A 42 -15.09 46.56 -1.23
CA ALA A 42 -15.38 46.83 -2.65
C ALA A 42 -14.25 47.63 -3.34
N THR A 43 -13.52 48.46 -2.58
CA THR A 43 -12.46 49.35 -3.08
C THR A 43 -11.17 49.16 -2.28
N HIS A 44 -10.02 49.26 -2.95
CA HIS A 44 -8.69 49.17 -2.33
C HIS A 44 -8.53 47.97 -1.38
N ALA A 45 -9.02 46.80 -1.80
CA ALA A 45 -9.01 45.56 -1.03
C ALA A 45 -7.59 45.06 -0.65
N ASP A 46 -6.54 45.69 -1.18
CA ASP A 46 -5.14 45.43 -0.85
C ASP A 46 -4.66 46.16 0.41
N ARG A 47 -5.41 47.13 0.96
CA ARG A 47 -4.96 47.96 2.10
C ARG A 47 -5.63 47.56 3.40
N THR A 48 -4.84 47.39 4.46
CA THR A 48 -5.32 47.00 5.81
C THR A 48 -6.33 47.97 6.41
N VAL A 49 -6.24 49.26 6.09
CA VAL A 49 -7.14 50.32 6.61
C VAL A 49 -8.63 50.12 6.30
N HIS A 50 -8.95 49.28 5.32
CA HIS A 50 -10.33 48.97 4.95
C HIS A 50 -10.91 47.77 5.69
N TYR A 51 -10.13 47.15 6.58
CA TYR A 51 -10.52 45.97 7.32
C TYR A 51 -10.44 46.23 8.83
N PRO A 52 -11.32 45.62 9.64
CA PRO A 52 -11.15 45.64 11.08
C PRO A 52 -9.81 44.97 11.44
N ASP A 53 -9.21 45.41 12.54
CA ASP A 53 -7.99 44.80 13.04
C ASP A 53 -8.26 43.32 13.36
N TYR A 54 -7.42 42.41 12.85
CA TYR A 54 -7.67 40.98 12.97
C TYR A 54 -7.76 40.51 14.43
N THR A 55 -7.09 41.17 15.37
CA THR A 55 -7.14 40.82 16.80
C THR A 55 -8.49 41.10 17.44
N THR A 56 -9.30 41.98 16.83
CA THR A 56 -10.64 42.33 17.33
C THR A 56 -11.73 41.40 16.83
N VAL A 57 -11.49 40.70 15.73
CA VAL A 57 -12.50 39.88 15.03
C VAL A 57 -12.15 38.40 14.93
N LEU A 58 -10.92 38.02 15.25
CA LEU A 58 -10.45 36.63 15.27
C LEU A 58 -9.82 36.29 16.63
N ASP A 59 -10.17 35.12 17.15
CA ASP A 59 -9.49 34.52 18.28
C ASP A 59 -8.16 33.90 17.80
N VAL A 60 -7.08 34.65 18.01
CA VAL A 60 -5.70 34.24 17.76
C VAL A 60 -4.98 33.75 19.02
N SER A 61 -5.72 33.42 20.09
CA SER A 61 -5.12 32.91 21.33
C SER A 61 -4.39 31.59 21.09
N GLY A 62 -3.14 31.52 21.55
CA GLY A 62 -2.29 30.34 21.35
C GLY A 62 -1.89 30.10 19.89
N ILE A 63 -1.96 31.12 19.03
CA ILE A 63 -1.44 31.09 17.66
C ILE A 63 -0.17 31.94 17.61
N GLU A 64 0.92 31.37 17.11
CA GLU A 64 2.16 32.09 16.88
C GLU A 64 2.21 32.58 15.43
N PHE A 65 2.48 33.87 15.24
CA PHE A 65 2.76 34.43 13.93
C PHE A 65 4.26 34.40 13.63
N PRO A 66 4.64 34.00 12.41
CA PRO A 66 3.81 33.67 11.25
C PRO A 66 3.09 32.33 11.38
N MET A 67 1.93 32.25 10.73
CA MET A 67 1.14 31.04 10.71
C MET A 67 1.88 29.88 10.03
N THR A 68 1.79 28.69 10.62
CA THR A 68 2.22 27.42 10.01
C THR A 68 1.00 26.53 9.73
N LEU A 69 1.12 25.60 8.78
CA LEU A 69 -0.02 24.76 8.34
C LEU A 69 -0.60 23.88 9.46
N ASP A 70 0.24 23.46 10.40
CA ASP A 70 -0.13 22.65 11.58
C ASP A 70 -0.98 23.43 12.60
N GLN A 71 -0.78 24.76 12.70
CA GLN A 71 -1.56 25.62 13.60
C GLN A 71 -2.97 25.92 13.07
N ILE A 72 -3.23 25.74 11.77
CA ILE A 72 -4.52 26.07 11.15
C ILE A 72 -5.67 25.26 11.79
N GLY A 73 -5.44 24.00 12.15
CA GLY A 73 -6.47 23.19 12.82
C GLY A 73 -6.86 23.70 14.21
N ARG A 74 -5.95 24.39 14.91
CA ARG A 74 -6.27 25.11 16.16
C ARG A 74 -7.08 26.37 15.84
N PHE A 75 -6.60 27.19 14.91
CA PHE A 75 -7.30 28.41 14.48
C PHE A 75 -8.75 28.14 14.04
N GLU A 76 -8.95 27.10 13.23
CA GLU A 76 -10.26 26.65 12.74
C GLU A 76 -11.22 26.30 13.89
N ARG A 77 -10.72 25.73 14.99
CA ARG A 77 -11.53 25.39 16.19
C ARG A 77 -11.86 26.63 17.01
N ASN A 78 -10.91 27.53 17.19
CA ASN A 78 -11.10 28.74 18.00
C ASN A 78 -12.12 29.71 17.37
N ASN A 79 -12.15 29.78 16.03
CA ASN A 79 -12.94 30.79 15.31
C ASN A 79 -14.22 30.26 14.66
N ASP A 80 -14.44 28.94 14.71
CA ASP A 80 -15.48 28.23 13.95
C ASP A 80 -15.48 28.59 12.44
N ILE A 81 -14.29 28.58 11.84
CA ILE A 81 -14.04 28.82 10.42
C ILE A 81 -13.37 27.57 9.84
N SER A 82 -13.65 27.19 8.59
CA SER A 82 -12.95 26.12 7.90
C SER A 82 -12.08 26.67 6.76
N ILE A 83 -10.86 26.17 6.59
CA ILE A 83 -9.85 26.77 5.71
C ILE A 83 -9.23 25.73 4.78
N ASN A 84 -9.29 26.00 3.48
CA ASN A 84 -8.47 25.30 2.50
C ASN A 84 -7.28 26.19 2.11
N VAL A 85 -6.12 25.56 1.89
CA VAL A 85 -4.91 26.21 1.42
C VAL A 85 -4.50 25.57 0.10
N PHE A 86 -4.27 26.38 -0.91
CA PHE A 86 -3.78 25.99 -2.23
C PHE A 86 -2.39 26.58 -2.47
N ALA A 87 -1.59 25.95 -3.31
CA ALA A 87 -0.29 26.45 -3.73
C ALA A 87 -0.06 26.18 -5.22
N GLU A 88 0.93 26.85 -5.82
CA GLU A 88 1.41 26.52 -7.15
C GLU A 88 2.30 25.26 -7.09
N ASN A 89 2.19 24.37 -8.08
CA ASN A 89 2.95 23.13 -8.11
C ASN A 89 4.41 23.37 -8.56
N ASP A 90 5.36 22.83 -7.80
CA ASP A 90 6.80 22.94 -8.07
C ASP A 90 7.30 22.01 -9.21
N ASP A 91 6.52 20.97 -9.56
CA ASP A 91 6.90 19.95 -10.54
C ASP A 91 6.74 20.41 -12.00
N ASN A 92 7.70 21.17 -12.55
CA ASN A 92 7.93 21.46 -13.97
C ASN A 92 6.73 22.00 -14.82
N ARG A 93 5.58 22.27 -14.20
CA ARG A 93 4.37 22.84 -14.80
C ARG A 93 4.00 24.13 -14.06
N ARG A 94 4.84 25.16 -14.23
CA ARG A 94 4.57 26.52 -13.73
C ARG A 94 3.14 26.94 -14.08
N GLY A 95 2.39 27.40 -13.09
CA GLY A 95 1.04 27.97 -13.20
C GLY A 95 -0.11 27.05 -12.81
N VAL A 96 0.16 25.80 -12.38
CA VAL A 96 -0.88 24.85 -11.93
C VAL A 96 -1.10 24.98 -10.42
N ILE A 97 -2.32 25.28 -10.01
CA ILE A 97 -2.73 25.36 -8.61
C ILE A 97 -3.19 23.98 -8.11
N VAL A 98 -2.66 23.58 -6.95
CA VAL A 98 -2.95 22.31 -6.28
C VAL A 98 -3.35 22.54 -4.82
N PRO A 99 -4.18 21.68 -4.22
CA PRO A 99 -4.50 21.77 -2.81
C PRO A 99 -3.28 21.38 -1.97
N LEU A 100 -2.87 22.27 -1.06
CA LEU A 100 -1.80 22.04 -0.09
C LEU A 100 -2.35 21.51 1.25
N ARG A 101 -3.52 22.02 1.65
CA ARG A 101 -4.28 21.57 2.82
C ARG A 101 -5.76 21.72 2.54
N LEU A 102 -6.54 20.68 2.80
CA LEU A 102 -8.00 20.76 2.78
C LEU A 102 -8.51 20.59 4.21
N THR A 103 -9.58 21.31 4.53
CA THR A 103 -10.27 21.14 5.81
C THR A 103 -11.06 19.83 5.83
N ASP A 104 -11.01 19.09 6.94
CA ASP A 104 -11.75 17.83 7.08
C ASP A 104 -13.26 18.05 7.15
N ARG A 105 -13.67 19.15 7.79
CA ARG A 105 -15.07 19.52 7.98
C ARG A 105 -15.30 20.95 7.50
N LYS A 106 -16.00 21.08 6.37
CA LYS A 106 -16.46 22.38 5.86
C LYS A 106 -17.53 22.94 6.80
N ARG A 107 -17.28 24.14 7.32
CA ARG A 107 -18.20 24.92 8.15
C ARG A 107 -18.93 25.96 7.30
N ASP A 108 -19.93 26.61 7.87
CA ASP A 108 -20.70 27.67 7.20
C ASP A 108 -19.80 28.83 6.77
N ARG A 109 -18.84 29.20 7.63
CA ARG A 109 -17.78 30.17 7.32
C ARG A 109 -16.58 29.42 6.76
N HIS A 110 -16.43 29.43 5.43
CA HIS A 110 -15.34 28.75 4.74
C HIS A 110 -14.47 29.71 3.93
N VAL A 111 -13.14 29.58 4.06
CA VAL A 111 -12.16 30.43 3.39
C VAL A 111 -11.18 29.59 2.56
N ASN A 112 -10.93 30.01 1.33
CA ASN A 112 -9.89 29.45 0.47
C ASN A 112 -8.70 30.41 0.41
N LEU A 113 -7.52 29.94 0.78
CA LEU A 113 -6.28 30.72 0.81
C LEU A 113 -5.28 30.19 -0.23
N LEU A 114 -4.47 31.09 -0.77
CA LEU A 114 -3.31 30.78 -1.60
C LEU A 114 -2.05 30.98 -0.76
N TYR A 115 -1.21 29.96 -0.68
CA TYR A 115 0.13 30.03 -0.13
C TYR A 115 1.13 30.26 -1.28
N VAL A 116 1.95 31.29 -1.13
CA VAL A 116 3.00 31.68 -2.08
C VAL A 116 4.35 31.52 -1.38
N PRO A 117 5.20 30.56 -1.77
CA PRO A 117 6.51 30.40 -1.16
C PRO A 117 7.41 31.61 -1.46
N ASP A 118 8.30 31.97 -0.54
CA ASP A 118 9.34 32.96 -0.79
C ASP A 118 10.45 32.35 -1.65
N SER A 119 11.05 33.17 -2.51
CA SER A 119 12.18 32.81 -3.39
C SER A 119 13.48 32.58 -2.60
N HIS A 120 13.57 33.11 -1.38
CA HIS A 120 14.69 32.88 -0.46
C HIS A 120 14.37 31.74 0.50
N ALA A 121 15.12 30.63 0.42
CA ALA A 121 14.90 29.38 1.16
C ALA A 121 14.88 29.48 2.71
N GLU A 122 15.15 30.66 3.27
CA GLU A 122 15.21 30.91 4.72
C GLU A 122 14.04 31.76 5.25
N GLN A 123 13.14 32.25 4.39
CA GLN A 123 11.95 33.01 4.81
C GLN A 123 10.64 32.22 4.56
N PRO A 124 9.64 32.31 5.44
CA PRO A 124 8.36 31.64 5.25
C PRO A 124 7.50 32.36 4.22
N GLY A 125 6.71 31.58 3.48
CA GLY A 125 5.84 32.08 2.44
C GLY A 125 4.69 32.94 2.94
N HIS A 126 3.94 33.47 2.00
CA HIS A 126 2.88 34.45 2.20
C HIS A 126 1.49 33.87 1.92
N PHE A 127 0.50 34.25 2.71
CA PHE A 127 -0.90 33.85 2.50
C PHE A 127 -1.70 34.99 1.88
N ALA A 128 -2.52 34.65 0.88
CA ALA A 128 -3.44 35.57 0.23
C ALA A 128 -4.83 34.94 0.08
N TRP A 129 -5.88 35.77 0.04
CA TRP A 129 -7.25 35.27 -0.05
C TRP A 129 -7.65 34.96 -1.49
N ILE A 130 -8.16 33.74 -1.75
CA ILE A 130 -8.75 33.38 -3.04
C ILE A 130 -10.22 33.78 -3.03
N ARG A 131 -10.53 34.92 -3.65
CA ARG A 131 -11.90 35.42 -3.81
C ARG A 131 -12.71 34.63 -4.83
N ASP A 132 -12.07 34.16 -5.91
CA ASP A 132 -12.74 33.42 -6.99
C ASP A 132 -11.88 32.23 -7.44
N LEU A 133 -12.12 31.07 -6.82
CA LEU A 133 -11.38 29.85 -7.13
C LEU A 133 -11.58 29.41 -8.59
N SER A 134 -12.80 29.56 -9.13
CA SER A 134 -13.09 29.19 -10.50
C SER A 134 -12.23 29.98 -11.48
N ARG A 135 -12.15 31.29 -11.29
CA ARG A 135 -11.30 32.16 -12.11
C ARG A 135 -9.83 31.84 -11.98
N LEU A 136 -9.38 31.46 -10.78
CA LEU A 136 -7.98 31.09 -10.52
C LEU A 136 -7.55 29.84 -11.31
N VAL A 137 -8.39 28.79 -11.36
CA VAL A 137 -8.00 27.47 -11.90
C VAL A 137 -8.73 27.08 -13.20
N SER A 138 -9.62 27.92 -13.75
CA SER A 138 -10.34 27.63 -14.99
C SER A 138 -9.42 27.33 -16.20
N ALA A 139 -8.27 28.00 -16.27
CA ALA A 139 -7.29 27.86 -17.35
C ALA A 139 -6.54 26.52 -17.32
N GLN A 140 -6.30 25.94 -16.14
CA GLN A 140 -5.69 24.60 -16.01
C GLN A 140 -6.69 23.46 -16.30
N CYS A 141 -8.00 23.73 -16.21
CA CYS A 141 -9.03 22.73 -16.46
C CYS A 141 -9.41 22.59 -17.95
N SER A 142 -9.45 23.70 -18.70
CA SER A 142 -9.84 23.69 -20.13
C SER A 142 -9.56 25.02 -20.82
N ARG A 143 -9.25 24.97 -22.12
CA ARG A 143 -9.04 26.15 -22.99
C ARG A 143 -10.32 26.92 -23.35
N LYS A 144 -11.50 26.37 -23.05
CA LYS A 144 -12.79 27.02 -23.36
C LYS A 144 -13.10 28.16 -22.38
N GLN A 145 -13.68 29.26 -22.89
CA GLN A 145 -13.96 30.51 -22.16
C GLN A 145 -15.33 30.58 -21.46
N HIS A 146 -16.06 29.47 -21.33
CA HIS A 146 -17.33 29.46 -20.58
C HIS A 146 -17.08 29.48 -19.06
N ARG A 147 -18.05 30.01 -18.30
CA ARG A 147 -18.06 29.95 -16.83
C ARG A 147 -18.05 28.49 -16.37
N LYS A 148 -17.16 28.16 -15.44
CA LYS A 148 -17.00 26.82 -14.88
C LYS A 148 -17.35 26.86 -13.39
N TYR A 149 -17.95 25.81 -12.87
CA TYR A 149 -18.19 25.63 -11.44
C TYR A 149 -17.19 24.61 -10.93
N ILE A 150 -16.39 24.96 -9.92
CA ILE A 150 -15.25 24.13 -9.51
C ILE A 150 -15.45 23.69 -8.07
N CYS A 151 -15.30 22.39 -7.82
CA CYS A 151 -15.30 21.84 -6.48
C CYS A 151 -14.00 22.23 -5.75
N ASP A 152 -14.12 22.87 -4.59
CA ASP A 152 -12.99 23.32 -3.78
C ASP A 152 -12.25 22.19 -3.06
N ARG A 153 -12.77 20.95 -3.06
CA ARG A 153 -12.09 19.77 -2.53
C ARG A 153 -11.28 19.01 -3.60
N CYS A 154 -11.92 18.62 -4.71
CA CYS A 154 -11.28 17.79 -5.72
C CYS A 154 -10.77 18.56 -6.95
N LEU A 155 -11.05 19.87 -7.03
CA LEU A 155 -10.76 20.75 -8.18
C LEU A 155 -11.37 20.27 -9.52
N HIS A 156 -12.39 19.40 -9.49
CA HIS A 156 -13.14 19.02 -10.68
C HIS A 156 -14.07 20.16 -11.12
N TYR A 157 -14.18 20.37 -12.43
CA TYR A 157 -15.05 21.38 -13.00
C TYR A 157 -16.37 20.77 -13.48
N PHE A 158 -17.44 21.55 -13.33
CA PHE A 158 -18.79 21.22 -13.73
C PHE A 158 -19.34 22.34 -14.61
N PRO A 159 -20.20 22.02 -15.58
CA PRO A 159 -20.78 23.01 -16.47
C PRO A 159 -21.90 23.83 -15.80
N THR A 160 -22.54 23.31 -14.74
CA THR A 160 -23.63 23.98 -14.02
C THR A 160 -23.45 23.84 -12.49
N GLU A 161 -24.09 24.72 -11.74
CA GLU A 161 -24.02 24.76 -10.28
C GLU A 161 -24.74 23.56 -9.65
N GLU A 162 -25.84 23.08 -10.23
CA GLU A 162 -26.60 21.93 -9.74
C GLU A 162 -25.76 20.65 -9.78
N ARG A 163 -24.94 20.48 -10.82
CA ARG A 163 -24.02 19.34 -10.93
C ARG A 163 -22.90 19.41 -9.90
N LEU A 164 -22.43 20.60 -9.57
CA LEU A 164 -21.47 20.79 -8.48
C LEU A 164 -22.14 20.47 -7.13
N ALA A 165 -23.37 20.93 -6.89
CA ALA A 165 -24.12 20.65 -5.67
C ALA A 165 -24.35 19.14 -5.47
N ALA A 166 -24.77 18.43 -6.53
CA ALA A 166 -24.90 16.97 -6.51
C ALA A 166 -23.55 16.29 -6.23
N HIS A 167 -22.47 16.78 -6.84
CA HIS A 167 -21.13 16.25 -6.59
C HIS A 167 -20.65 16.48 -5.16
N ILE A 168 -20.94 17.62 -4.52
CA ILE A 168 -20.46 17.94 -3.16
C ILE A 168 -20.90 16.89 -2.13
N ILE A 169 -22.09 16.30 -2.31
CA ILE A 169 -22.61 15.20 -1.49
C ILE A 169 -21.70 13.96 -1.59
N ASP A 170 -21.31 13.61 -2.82
CA ASP A 170 -20.49 12.43 -3.13
C ASP A 170 -18.97 12.71 -3.16
N CYS A 171 -18.55 13.97 -2.96
CA CYS A 171 -17.14 14.37 -3.01
C CYS A 171 -16.36 13.93 -1.76
N ALA A 172 -17.05 13.38 -0.76
CA ALA A 172 -16.47 12.71 0.39
C ALA A 172 -16.33 11.20 0.14
N ILE A 173 -15.44 10.54 0.88
CA ILE A 173 -15.36 9.07 0.88
C ILE A 173 -16.67 8.54 1.46
N ALA A 174 -17.54 8.00 0.60
CA ALA A 174 -18.76 7.32 1.03
C ALA A 174 -18.37 5.97 1.65
N LEU A 175 -18.53 5.85 2.97
CA LEU A 175 -18.43 4.57 3.66
C LEU A 175 -19.68 3.71 3.35
N PRO A 176 -19.57 2.37 3.35
CA PRO A 176 -20.71 1.48 3.16
C PRO A 176 -21.81 1.77 4.20
N SER A 177 -23.07 1.75 3.78
CA SER A 177 -24.22 1.84 4.68
C SER A 177 -24.41 0.54 5.47
N GLU A 178 -25.25 0.55 6.51
CA GLU A 178 -25.67 -0.69 7.21
C GLU A 178 -26.24 -1.75 6.26
N ASN A 179 -26.82 -1.32 5.15
CA ASN A 179 -27.35 -2.20 4.10
C ASN A 179 -26.25 -2.79 3.20
N ASP A 180 -25.08 -2.16 3.14
CA ASP A 180 -23.93 -2.55 2.32
C ASP A 180 -22.76 -3.13 3.14
N LYS A 181 -22.95 -3.36 4.45
CA LYS A 181 -21.91 -3.89 5.34
C LYS A 181 -21.43 -5.29 4.97
N LEU A 182 -22.25 -6.05 4.23
CA LEU A 182 -21.92 -7.39 3.76
C LEU A 182 -21.53 -7.39 2.30
N LEU A 183 -20.28 -7.78 2.03
CA LEU A 183 -19.78 -7.98 0.68
C LEU A 183 -20.24 -9.34 0.14
N ALA A 184 -21.26 -9.31 -0.70
CA ALA A 184 -21.69 -10.49 -1.44
C ALA A 184 -20.98 -10.60 -2.79
N PHE A 185 -20.72 -11.83 -3.22
CA PHE A 185 -20.18 -12.11 -4.54
C PHE A 185 -21.24 -11.78 -5.61
N ARG A 186 -21.10 -10.65 -6.30
CA ARG A 186 -22.11 -10.20 -7.28
C ARG A 186 -22.01 -10.91 -8.63
N ASN A 187 -20.83 -11.40 -8.98
CA ASN A 187 -20.53 -11.92 -10.32
C ASN A 187 -20.27 -13.42 -10.28
N TYR A 188 -21.35 -14.20 -10.12
CA TYR A 188 -21.26 -15.64 -9.90
C TYR A 188 -20.52 -16.38 -11.01
N LYS A 189 -20.51 -15.88 -12.26
CA LYS A 189 -19.72 -16.47 -13.37
C LYS A 189 -18.22 -16.60 -13.06
N ARG A 190 -17.69 -15.77 -12.14
CA ARG A 190 -16.29 -15.84 -11.70
C ARG A 190 -16.02 -16.96 -10.68
N LYS A 191 -17.06 -17.65 -10.20
CA LYS A 191 -16.92 -18.87 -9.38
C LYS A 191 -16.56 -20.08 -10.24
N GLU A 192 -16.87 -20.02 -11.53
CA GLU A 192 -16.56 -21.09 -12.46
C GLU A 192 -15.06 -21.12 -12.77
N ARG A 193 -14.49 -22.32 -12.76
CA ARG A 193 -13.10 -22.54 -13.13
C ARG A 193 -12.98 -22.32 -14.64
N ALA A 194 -12.03 -21.49 -15.07
CA ALA A 194 -11.76 -21.32 -16.48
C ALA A 194 -11.43 -22.69 -17.13
N PRO A 195 -12.09 -23.05 -18.24
CA PRO A 195 -11.92 -24.37 -18.86
C PRO A 195 -10.51 -24.58 -19.38
N PHE A 196 -9.89 -23.53 -19.90
CA PHE A 196 -8.50 -23.51 -20.36
C PHE A 196 -7.74 -22.41 -19.64
N VAL A 197 -6.52 -22.71 -19.19
CA VAL A 197 -5.59 -21.75 -18.60
C VAL A 197 -4.20 -22.01 -19.20
N VAL A 198 -3.51 -20.95 -19.59
CA VAL A 198 -2.13 -21.03 -20.08
C VAL A 198 -1.19 -20.51 -19.00
N TYR A 199 -0.17 -21.30 -18.66
CA TYR A 199 0.95 -20.86 -17.84
C TYR A 199 2.14 -20.71 -18.76
N ALA A 200 2.72 -19.52 -18.84
CA ALA A 200 3.78 -19.22 -19.79
C ALA A 200 4.93 -18.51 -19.10
N ASP A 201 6.11 -18.70 -19.68
CA ASP A 201 7.33 -18.05 -19.24
C ASP A 201 8.26 -17.72 -20.41
N LEU A 202 8.96 -16.59 -20.32
CA LEU A 202 9.94 -16.14 -21.30
C LEU A 202 11.32 -16.04 -20.66
N GLU A 203 12.31 -16.57 -21.36
CA GLU A 203 13.71 -16.45 -20.98
C GLU A 203 14.46 -15.59 -22.00
N CYS A 204 15.40 -14.81 -21.49
CA CYS A 204 16.14 -13.84 -22.27
C CYS A 204 17.63 -14.14 -22.29
N MET A 205 18.25 -13.95 -23.45
CA MET A 205 19.71 -13.84 -23.56
C MET A 205 20.17 -12.41 -23.29
N LEU A 206 21.38 -12.30 -22.74
CA LEU A 206 22.04 -11.02 -22.48
C LEU A 206 22.94 -10.67 -23.65
N GLY A 207 22.48 -9.74 -24.49
CA GLY A 207 23.31 -9.15 -25.54
C GLY A 207 24.14 -7.99 -24.99
N LYS A 208 25.43 -7.91 -25.37
CA LYS A 208 26.22 -6.69 -25.19
C LYS A 208 25.61 -5.58 -26.04
N ASN A 209 25.57 -4.35 -25.51
CA ASN A 209 25.17 -3.19 -26.32
C ASN A 209 26.32 -2.84 -27.27
N GLU A 210 26.21 -3.18 -28.57
CA GLU A 210 27.23 -2.82 -29.56
C GLU A 210 27.24 -1.32 -29.92
N GLN A 211 26.20 -0.57 -29.56
CA GLN A 211 26.13 0.90 -29.62
C GLN A 211 26.93 1.58 -28.48
N ALA A 212 28.03 0.97 -28.06
CA ALA A 212 28.85 1.35 -26.91
C ALA A 212 29.62 2.67 -27.09
N LYS A 213 29.65 3.28 -28.29
CA LYS A 213 30.34 4.56 -28.49
C LYS A 213 29.54 5.78 -28.00
N ASP A 214 28.20 5.72 -28.05
CA ASP A 214 27.34 6.82 -27.57
C ASP A 214 26.66 6.52 -26.22
N ALA A 215 26.68 5.26 -25.77
CA ALA A 215 26.06 4.82 -24.51
C ALA A 215 26.90 5.10 -23.24
N ALA A 216 28.12 5.61 -23.38
CA ALA A 216 28.92 6.08 -22.24
C ALA A 216 28.20 7.19 -21.44
N ALA A 217 27.30 7.94 -22.09
CA ALA A 217 26.46 8.94 -21.44
C ALA A 217 25.24 8.35 -20.69
N ALA A 218 24.88 7.07 -20.89
CA ALA A 218 23.61 6.49 -20.40
C ALA A 218 23.75 5.27 -19.46
N GLY A 219 24.94 4.70 -19.24
CA GLY A 219 25.21 3.69 -18.20
C GLY A 219 24.57 2.29 -18.38
N ALA A 220 23.97 1.99 -19.54
CA ALA A 220 23.41 0.67 -19.87
C ALA A 220 24.43 -0.22 -20.60
N TYR A 221 24.78 -1.37 -20.02
CA TYR A 221 25.83 -2.25 -20.56
C TYR A 221 25.31 -3.56 -21.18
N GLN A 222 24.07 -3.96 -20.87
CA GLN A 222 23.43 -5.18 -21.39
C GLN A 222 21.97 -4.93 -21.80
N ARG A 223 21.50 -5.66 -22.80
CA ARG A 223 20.11 -5.69 -23.25
C ARG A 223 19.58 -7.13 -23.17
N HIS A 224 18.44 -7.31 -22.53
CA HIS A 224 17.72 -8.58 -22.52
C HIS A 224 16.98 -8.73 -23.85
N ARG A 225 17.22 -9.83 -24.55
CA ARG A 225 16.49 -10.22 -25.75
C ARG A 225 15.80 -11.55 -25.48
N ALA A 226 14.47 -11.61 -25.63
CA ALA A 226 13.74 -12.87 -25.53
C ALA A 226 14.31 -13.89 -26.52
N PHE A 227 14.56 -15.11 -26.05
CA PHE A 227 15.17 -16.15 -26.88
C PHE A 227 14.52 -17.52 -26.71
N SER A 228 13.81 -17.74 -25.61
CA SER A 228 12.99 -18.93 -25.49
C SER A 228 11.71 -18.66 -24.75
N VAL A 229 10.68 -19.37 -25.16
CA VAL A 229 9.36 -19.37 -24.53
C VAL A 229 8.98 -20.80 -24.19
N GLY A 230 8.39 -20.98 -23.03
CA GLY A 230 7.74 -22.22 -22.63
C GLY A 230 6.32 -21.90 -22.20
N TYR A 231 5.35 -22.71 -22.63
CA TYR A 231 3.99 -22.59 -22.12
C TYR A 231 3.33 -23.94 -21.92
N TYR A 232 2.48 -24.01 -20.91
CA TYR A 232 1.65 -25.16 -20.58
C TYR A 232 0.19 -24.76 -20.62
N VAL A 233 -0.58 -25.39 -21.51
CA VAL A 233 -2.03 -25.29 -21.55
C VAL A 233 -2.60 -26.34 -20.62
N ARG A 234 -3.41 -25.91 -19.65
CA ARG A 234 -4.17 -26.79 -18.77
C ARG A 234 -5.65 -26.71 -19.12
N CYS A 235 -6.23 -27.84 -19.52
CA CYS A 235 -7.67 -28.02 -19.63
C CYS A 235 -8.23 -28.58 -18.31
N ALA A 236 -9.28 -27.97 -17.75
CA ALA A 236 -9.78 -28.32 -16.42
C ALA A 236 -10.61 -29.62 -16.38
N TYR A 237 -11.09 -30.10 -17.52
CA TYR A 237 -12.04 -31.22 -17.61
C TYR A 237 -11.58 -32.38 -18.50
N ASP A 238 -10.53 -32.20 -19.29
CA ASP A 238 -9.95 -33.23 -20.16
C ASP A 238 -8.41 -33.09 -20.18
N GLU A 239 -7.72 -34.07 -19.61
CA GLU A 239 -6.25 -34.07 -19.55
C GLU A 239 -5.62 -34.17 -20.95
N SER A 240 -6.27 -34.83 -21.90
CA SER A 240 -5.73 -35.04 -23.25
C SER A 240 -5.57 -33.74 -24.05
N LEU A 241 -6.33 -32.71 -23.67
CA LEU A 241 -6.24 -31.35 -24.23
C LEU A 241 -5.18 -30.48 -23.53
N SER A 242 -4.53 -31.00 -22.49
CA SER A 242 -3.45 -30.31 -21.80
C SER A 242 -2.11 -30.63 -22.47
N ALA A 243 -1.32 -29.60 -22.77
CA ALA A 243 -0.08 -29.77 -23.52
C ALA A 243 0.98 -28.75 -23.09
N TYR A 244 2.23 -29.21 -23.02
CA TYR A 244 3.40 -28.34 -22.87
C TYR A 244 4.06 -28.14 -24.24
N ARG A 245 4.41 -26.89 -24.55
CA ARG A 245 5.18 -26.55 -25.75
C ARG A 245 6.28 -25.54 -25.40
N THR A 246 7.36 -25.60 -26.15
CA THR A 246 8.48 -24.67 -26.01
C THR A 246 9.09 -24.39 -27.37
N HIS A 247 9.63 -23.19 -27.52
CA HIS A 247 10.37 -22.78 -28.70
C HIS A 247 11.59 -21.98 -28.29
N ARG A 248 12.70 -22.19 -29.00
CA ARG A 248 13.95 -21.47 -28.81
C ARG A 248 14.36 -20.85 -30.14
N GLY A 249 14.58 -19.55 -30.15
CA GLY A 249 14.87 -18.77 -31.34
C GLY A 249 14.60 -17.29 -31.13
N GLU A 250 15.15 -16.46 -32.01
CA GLU A 250 14.90 -15.01 -31.99
C GLU A 250 13.42 -14.69 -32.28
N ASP A 251 12.73 -15.59 -32.98
CA ASP A 251 11.32 -15.53 -33.33
C ASP A 251 10.38 -16.10 -32.24
N CYS A 252 10.91 -16.44 -31.05
CA CYS A 252 10.13 -17.12 -30.01
C CYS A 252 8.87 -16.37 -29.58
N VAL A 253 8.92 -15.04 -29.53
CA VAL A 253 7.75 -14.22 -29.15
C VAL A 253 6.69 -14.24 -30.25
N SER A 254 7.09 -14.07 -31.51
CA SER A 254 6.15 -14.16 -32.66
C SER A 254 5.54 -15.54 -32.79
N TRP A 255 6.34 -16.59 -32.60
CA TRP A 255 5.86 -17.97 -32.58
C TRP A 255 4.83 -18.18 -31.48
N PHE A 256 5.11 -17.71 -30.26
CA PHE A 256 4.20 -17.82 -29.12
C PHE A 256 2.87 -17.08 -29.36
N VAL A 257 2.91 -15.88 -29.93
CA VAL A 257 1.70 -15.13 -30.29
C VAL A 257 0.86 -15.90 -31.32
N GLY A 258 1.49 -16.50 -32.33
CA GLY A 258 0.81 -17.35 -33.31
C GLY A 258 0.14 -18.58 -32.66
N GLU A 259 0.86 -19.26 -31.77
CA GLU A 259 0.36 -20.41 -31.01
C GLU A 259 -0.85 -20.06 -30.13
N LEU A 260 -0.85 -18.89 -29.48
CA LEU A 260 -2.02 -18.40 -28.74
C LEU A 260 -3.22 -18.14 -29.67
N GLY A 261 -2.98 -17.67 -30.90
CA GLY A 261 -4.01 -17.51 -31.92
C GLY A 261 -4.66 -18.83 -32.34
N GLU A 262 -3.84 -19.85 -32.61
CA GLU A 262 -4.33 -21.20 -32.93
C GLU A 262 -5.08 -21.83 -31.75
N LEU A 263 -4.56 -21.69 -30.52
CA LEU A 263 -5.25 -22.14 -29.32
C LEU A 263 -6.62 -21.46 -29.18
N ALA A 264 -6.70 -20.14 -29.38
CA ALA A 264 -7.96 -19.42 -29.32
C ALA A 264 -8.98 -19.92 -30.36
N ARG A 265 -8.53 -20.25 -31.57
CA ARG A 265 -9.37 -20.85 -32.61
C ARG A 265 -9.88 -22.23 -32.22
N CYS A 266 -9.01 -23.11 -31.72
CA CYS A 266 -9.38 -24.45 -31.26
C CYS A 266 -10.39 -24.39 -30.11
N VAL A 267 -10.12 -23.56 -29.09
CA VAL A 267 -11.00 -23.40 -27.94
C VAL A 267 -12.35 -22.80 -28.34
N LYS A 268 -12.38 -21.86 -29.29
CA LYS A 268 -13.64 -21.31 -29.82
C LYS A 268 -14.52 -22.40 -30.44
N THR A 269 -13.93 -23.34 -31.18
CA THR A 269 -14.68 -24.48 -31.74
C THR A 269 -15.24 -25.38 -30.64
N ILE A 270 -14.43 -25.68 -29.61
CA ILE A 270 -14.86 -26.50 -28.46
C ILE A 270 -15.98 -25.82 -27.67
N LEU A 271 -15.89 -24.52 -27.43
CA LEU A 271 -16.92 -23.76 -26.73
C LEU A 271 -18.20 -23.61 -27.57
N ALA A 272 -18.14 -23.75 -28.90
CA ALA A 272 -19.30 -23.70 -29.77
C ALA A 272 -20.07 -25.04 -29.81
N SER A 273 -19.43 -26.17 -29.50
CA SER A 273 -20.10 -27.46 -29.37
C SER A 273 -20.78 -27.57 -28.00
N ASN A 274 -22.11 -27.41 -27.97
CA ASN A 274 -22.89 -27.62 -26.75
C ASN A 274 -23.11 -29.12 -26.52
N VAL A 275 -22.48 -29.68 -25.49
CA VAL A 275 -22.73 -31.05 -25.05
C VAL A 275 -24.06 -31.08 -24.29
N SER A 276 -24.98 -31.95 -24.70
CA SER A 276 -26.25 -32.13 -23.99
C SER A 276 -26.01 -32.63 -22.57
N MET A 277 -26.90 -32.24 -21.65
CA MET A 277 -26.89 -32.77 -20.30
C MET A 277 -27.00 -34.29 -20.32
N ARG A 278 -26.18 -34.96 -19.50
CA ARG A 278 -26.32 -36.39 -19.24
C ARG A 278 -27.57 -36.63 -18.41
N ASP A 279 -28.13 -37.83 -18.50
CA ASP A 279 -29.24 -38.23 -17.63
C ASP A 279 -28.84 -38.14 -16.16
N LEU A 280 -29.76 -37.62 -15.33
CA LEU A 280 -29.54 -37.50 -13.89
C LEU A 280 -29.63 -38.86 -13.22
N THR A 281 -28.79 -39.08 -12.21
CA THR A 281 -28.96 -40.24 -11.33
C THR A 281 -30.19 -40.06 -10.43
N PRO A 282 -30.73 -41.15 -9.85
CA PRO A 282 -31.85 -41.06 -8.90
C PRO A 282 -31.58 -40.09 -7.74
N GLU A 283 -30.37 -40.10 -7.20
CA GLU A 283 -29.95 -39.24 -6.09
C GLU A 283 -29.92 -37.77 -6.50
N GLN A 284 -29.46 -37.47 -7.72
CA GLN A 284 -29.46 -36.09 -8.25
C GLN A 284 -30.88 -35.58 -8.53
N CYS A 285 -31.79 -36.49 -8.88
CA CYS A 285 -33.20 -36.17 -9.04
C CYS A 285 -33.85 -35.83 -7.69
N GLU A 286 -33.51 -36.55 -6.62
CA GLU A 286 -33.90 -36.22 -5.25
C GLU A 286 -33.32 -34.88 -4.81
N GLU A 287 -32.02 -34.66 -5.03
CA GLU A 287 -31.36 -33.40 -4.70
C GLU A 287 -32.07 -32.21 -5.37
N LEU A 288 -32.42 -32.31 -6.65
CA LEU A 288 -33.13 -31.25 -7.36
C LEU A 288 -34.54 -31.00 -6.80
N ARG A 289 -35.24 -32.06 -6.40
CA ARG A 289 -36.61 -31.96 -5.85
C ARG A 289 -36.62 -31.32 -4.47
N ASP A 290 -35.64 -31.65 -3.62
CA ASP A 290 -35.65 -31.24 -2.21
C ASP A 290 -34.69 -30.08 -1.90
N ALA A 291 -33.99 -29.56 -2.91
CA ALA A 291 -33.07 -28.44 -2.77
C ALA A 291 -33.72 -27.23 -2.09
N ALA A 292 -33.24 -26.91 -0.89
CA ALA A 292 -33.65 -25.70 -0.19
C ALA A 292 -32.95 -24.44 -0.73
N ARG A 293 -31.79 -24.58 -1.39
CA ARG A 293 -30.92 -23.47 -1.81
C ARG A 293 -30.36 -23.65 -3.21
N CYS A 294 -30.21 -22.54 -3.92
CA CYS A 294 -29.56 -22.49 -5.23
C CYS A 294 -28.04 -22.62 -5.08
N HIS A 295 -27.40 -23.55 -5.81
CA HIS A 295 -25.95 -23.76 -5.72
C HIS A 295 -25.12 -22.58 -6.29
N VAL A 296 -25.69 -21.82 -7.24
CA VAL A 296 -25.02 -20.66 -7.89
C VAL A 296 -24.90 -19.49 -6.93
N CYS A 297 -26.05 -18.97 -6.44
CA CYS A 297 -26.10 -17.77 -5.60
C CYS A 297 -26.14 -18.06 -4.10
N GLY A 298 -26.35 -19.31 -3.71
CA GLY A 298 -26.45 -19.73 -2.32
C GLY A 298 -27.71 -19.27 -1.61
N LYS A 299 -28.67 -18.61 -2.27
CA LYS A 299 -29.93 -18.15 -1.65
C LYS A 299 -30.99 -19.27 -1.60
N PRO A 300 -31.91 -19.24 -0.62
CA PRO A 300 -33.02 -20.18 -0.58
C PRO A 300 -33.98 -19.97 -1.77
N PHE A 301 -34.67 -21.04 -2.17
CA PHE A 301 -35.75 -20.96 -3.15
C PHE A 301 -37.04 -20.44 -2.49
N ALA A 302 -37.64 -19.39 -3.03
CA ALA A 302 -38.91 -18.86 -2.55
C ALA A 302 -40.11 -19.66 -3.11
N ALA A 303 -41.28 -19.50 -2.48
CA ALA A 303 -42.53 -20.05 -2.99
C ALA A 303 -42.86 -19.39 -4.35
N GLY A 304 -42.70 -20.15 -5.44
CA GLY A 304 -42.86 -19.67 -6.82
C GLY A 304 -41.59 -19.70 -7.68
N ASP A 305 -40.41 -19.95 -7.10
CA ASP A 305 -39.18 -20.09 -7.88
C ASP A 305 -39.15 -21.40 -8.68
N THR A 306 -38.90 -21.31 -9.99
CA THR A 306 -38.63 -22.49 -10.82
C THR A 306 -37.21 -23.00 -10.56
N ARG A 307 -37.12 -24.22 -10.01
CA ARG A 307 -35.85 -24.96 -9.87
C ARG A 307 -35.47 -25.55 -11.22
N VAL A 308 -34.30 -25.18 -11.71
CA VAL A 308 -33.76 -25.70 -12.97
C VAL A 308 -32.46 -26.46 -12.73
N ARG A 309 -32.12 -27.30 -13.70
CA ARG A 309 -30.95 -28.16 -13.71
C ARG A 309 -29.78 -27.43 -14.36
N ASP A 310 -28.81 -27.00 -13.55
CA ASP A 310 -27.56 -26.46 -14.08
C ASP A 310 -26.60 -27.60 -14.42
N HIS A 311 -25.89 -27.46 -15.55
CA HIS A 311 -24.93 -28.44 -16.00
C HIS A 311 -23.77 -27.77 -16.72
N CYS A 312 -22.67 -28.50 -16.85
CA CYS A 312 -21.52 -28.08 -17.61
C CYS A 312 -21.74 -28.34 -19.10
N HIS A 313 -21.78 -27.30 -19.94
CA HIS A 313 -21.96 -27.45 -21.39
C HIS A 313 -20.77 -28.12 -22.11
N LEU A 314 -19.64 -28.27 -21.43
CA LEU A 314 -18.44 -28.94 -21.97
C LEU A 314 -18.38 -30.44 -21.65
N THR A 315 -19.05 -30.89 -20.57
CA THR A 315 -18.98 -32.30 -20.12
C THR A 315 -20.34 -32.99 -20.04
N GLY A 316 -21.43 -32.21 -20.10
CA GLY A 316 -22.80 -32.65 -19.85
C GLY A 316 -23.11 -32.96 -18.38
N ARG A 317 -22.15 -32.80 -17.46
CA ARG A 317 -22.32 -33.18 -16.04
C ARG A 317 -23.21 -32.19 -15.30
N TYR A 318 -24.18 -32.72 -14.56
CA TYR A 318 -25.01 -31.96 -13.62
C TYR A 318 -24.16 -31.30 -12.53
N ARG A 319 -24.42 -30.03 -12.25
CA ARG A 319 -23.71 -29.22 -11.25
C ARG A 319 -24.53 -28.97 -10.00
N GLY A 320 -25.84 -28.86 -10.16
CA GLY A 320 -26.74 -28.67 -9.04
C GLY A 320 -28.03 -27.91 -9.37
N PRO A 321 -28.90 -27.75 -8.38
CA PRO A 321 -30.15 -27.02 -8.50
C PRO A 321 -29.86 -25.51 -8.55
N ALA A 322 -30.50 -24.79 -9.47
CA ALA A 322 -30.34 -23.35 -9.62
C ALA A 322 -31.68 -22.63 -9.84
N HIS A 323 -31.74 -21.33 -9.52
CA HIS A 323 -32.82 -20.48 -10.03
C HIS A 323 -32.71 -20.36 -11.54
N SER A 324 -33.83 -20.32 -12.25
CA SER A 324 -33.86 -20.10 -13.71
C SER A 324 -32.99 -18.91 -14.14
N ALA A 325 -33.12 -17.76 -13.46
CA ALA A 325 -32.32 -16.57 -13.74
C ALA A 325 -30.83 -16.73 -13.40
N CYS A 326 -30.49 -17.51 -12.36
CA CYS A 326 -29.09 -17.79 -12.02
C CYS A 326 -28.43 -18.66 -13.09
N ASN A 327 -29.11 -19.72 -13.52
CA ASN A 327 -28.67 -20.64 -14.58
C ASN A 327 -28.38 -19.89 -15.89
N LEU A 328 -29.31 -19.04 -16.33
CA LEU A 328 -29.13 -18.25 -17.56
C LEU A 328 -27.93 -17.28 -17.52
N ASN A 329 -27.56 -16.83 -16.31
CA ASN A 329 -26.45 -15.90 -16.10
C ASN A 329 -25.13 -16.61 -15.74
N TYR A 330 -25.17 -17.91 -15.45
CA TYR A 330 -24.02 -18.72 -15.10
C TYR A 330 -23.43 -19.36 -16.36
N LYS A 331 -22.69 -18.55 -17.11
CA LYS A 331 -22.13 -18.92 -18.42
C LYS A 331 -20.63 -19.16 -18.36
N ASP A 332 -20.19 -20.16 -19.13
CA ASP A 332 -18.78 -20.49 -19.35
C ASP A 332 -17.97 -19.27 -19.80
N SER A 333 -16.80 -19.06 -19.19
CA SER A 333 -15.87 -18.01 -19.60
C SER A 333 -15.29 -18.32 -20.99
N HIS A 334 -15.47 -17.39 -21.93
CA HIS A 334 -14.85 -17.44 -23.25
C HIS A 334 -13.46 -16.78 -23.26
N VAL A 335 -12.98 -16.34 -22.10
CA VAL A 335 -11.64 -15.77 -21.90
C VAL A 335 -10.71 -16.87 -21.43
N ILE A 336 -9.60 -17.05 -22.14
CA ILE A 336 -8.50 -17.94 -21.75
C ILE A 336 -7.50 -17.11 -20.95
N PRO A 337 -7.33 -17.34 -19.64
CA PRO A 337 -6.31 -16.66 -18.86
C PRO A 337 -4.92 -17.14 -19.27
N VAL A 338 -4.02 -16.20 -19.58
CA VAL A 338 -2.59 -16.45 -19.77
C VAL A 338 -1.84 -15.87 -18.59
N ILE A 339 -1.12 -16.71 -17.86
CA ILE A 339 -0.50 -16.40 -16.58
C ILE A 339 1.01 -16.45 -16.74
N PHE A 340 1.67 -15.34 -16.40
CA PHE A 340 3.12 -15.23 -16.28
C PHE A 340 3.49 -14.86 -14.85
N HIS A 341 4.71 -15.20 -14.46
CA HIS A 341 5.25 -14.85 -13.15
C HIS A 341 5.56 -13.33 -13.04
N ASN A 342 5.89 -12.66 -14.14
CA ASN A 342 6.22 -11.22 -14.16
C ASN A 342 5.74 -10.46 -15.41
N LEU A 343 4.49 -10.68 -15.84
CA LEU A 343 3.93 -10.11 -17.08
C LEU A 343 4.16 -8.60 -17.20
N SER A 344 3.50 -7.81 -16.34
CA SER A 344 3.42 -6.35 -16.49
C SER A 344 4.74 -5.63 -16.26
N GLY A 345 5.68 -6.27 -15.57
CA GLY A 345 6.99 -5.69 -15.25
C GLY A 345 8.11 -6.09 -16.20
N TYR A 346 7.86 -7.07 -17.08
CA TYR A 346 8.89 -7.67 -17.91
C TYR A 346 8.33 -8.26 -19.21
N ASP A 347 7.66 -9.42 -19.16
CA ASP A 347 7.30 -10.19 -20.37
C ASP A 347 6.36 -9.45 -21.34
N ALA A 348 5.47 -8.60 -20.80
CA ALA A 348 4.48 -7.88 -21.59
C ALA A 348 5.08 -6.96 -22.63
N HIS A 349 6.26 -6.38 -22.36
CA HIS A 349 6.90 -5.47 -23.31
C HIS A 349 7.27 -6.20 -24.60
N PHE A 350 7.86 -7.39 -24.50
CA PHE A 350 8.19 -8.21 -25.67
C PHE A 350 6.93 -8.62 -26.45
N ILE A 351 5.88 -9.04 -25.74
CA ILE A 351 4.63 -9.48 -26.36
C ILE A 351 3.93 -8.30 -27.07
N ILE A 352 3.85 -7.13 -26.43
CA ILE A 352 3.20 -5.95 -27.01
C ILE A 352 3.97 -5.48 -28.25
N GLU A 353 5.30 -5.44 -28.19
CA GLU A 353 6.16 -5.11 -29.33
C GLU A 353 5.91 -6.07 -30.50
N ALA A 354 5.81 -7.37 -30.24
CA ALA A 354 5.52 -8.37 -31.28
C ALA A 354 4.09 -8.32 -31.83
N VAL A 355 3.09 -7.97 -31.02
CA VAL A 355 1.66 -7.96 -31.44
C VAL A 355 1.30 -6.68 -32.19
N PHE A 356 1.76 -5.52 -31.73
CA PHE A 356 1.29 -4.23 -32.24
C PHE A 356 2.34 -3.46 -33.06
N GLY A 357 3.60 -3.89 -33.05
CA GLY A 357 4.71 -3.21 -33.73
C GLY A 357 5.03 -1.82 -33.17
N GLU A 358 5.98 -1.12 -33.81
CA GLU A 358 6.46 0.19 -33.35
C GLU A 358 5.46 1.35 -33.55
N ASN A 359 4.40 1.15 -34.36
CA ASN A 359 3.44 2.19 -34.74
C ASN A 359 2.13 2.15 -33.93
N PHE A 360 2.13 1.51 -32.76
CA PHE A 360 0.94 1.39 -31.92
C PHE A 360 0.67 2.65 -31.10
N LEU A 361 -0.51 3.24 -31.28
CA LEU A 361 -1.00 4.33 -30.45
C LEU A 361 -1.96 3.80 -29.38
N ALA A 362 -1.48 3.69 -28.14
CA ALA A 362 -2.33 3.42 -26.98
C ALA A 362 -2.85 4.73 -26.38
N VAL A 363 -4.17 4.91 -26.31
CA VAL A 363 -4.80 6.05 -25.64
C VAL A 363 -5.29 5.63 -24.26
N GLU A 364 -4.56 6.01 -23.21
CA GLU A 364 -5.01 5.84 -21.83
C GLU A 364 -6.05 6.92 -21.49
N LEU A 365 -7.32 6.52 -21.37
CA LEU A 365 -8.37 7.42 -20.93
C LEU A 365 -8.23 7.71 -19.43
N ARG A 366 -8.22 8.99 -19.06
CA ARG A 366 -8.15 9.41 -17.66
C ARG A 366 -9.34 8.83 -16.89
N ARG A 367 -9.05 8.06 -15.84
CA ARG A 367 -10.08 7.48 -14.97
C ARG A 367 -10.74 8.58 -14.15
N LEU A 368 -11.95 9.00 -14.55
CA LEU A 368 -12.70 10.08 -13.90
C LEU A 368 -13.39 9.65 -12.59
N LYS A 369 -13.61 8.36 -12.41
CA LYS A 369 -14.23 7.77 -11.21
C LYS A 369 -13.42 6.57 -10.74
N ALA A 370 -12.87 6.66 -9.53
CA ALA A 370 -12.24 5.54 -8.85
C ALA A 370 -13.28 4.88 -7.92
N THR A 371 -13.66 3.66 -8.22
CA THR A 371 -14.55 2.87 -7.35
C THR A 371 -13.69 2.03 -6.41
N PHE A 372 -13.81 2.23 -5.09
CA PHE A 372 -13.15 1.41 -4.06
C PHE A 372 -13.85 0.05 -3.89
N ASN A 373 -13.87 -0.75 -4.96
CA ASN A 373 -14.47 -2.09 -4.99
C ASN A 373 -13.43 -3.23 -4.92
N ARG A 374 -12.16 -2.88 -4.71
CA ARG A 374 -11.11 -3.87 -4.44
C ARG A 374 -11.17 -4.27 -2.97
N PRO A 375 -10.87 -5.53 -2.62
CA PRO A 375 -10.86 -6.01 -1.24
C PRO A 375 -9.65 -5.50 -0.44
N ILE A 376 -9.34 -4.20 -0.53
CA ILE A 376 -8.22 -3.56 0.18
C ILE A 376 -8.45 -3.62 1.70
N TYR A 377 -9.72 -3.47 2.12
CA TYR A 377 -10.13 -3.63 3.51
C TYR A 377 -9.84 -5.03 4.07
N VAL A 378 -9.81 -6.08 3.25
CA VAL A 378 -9.42 -7.43 3.71
C VAL A 378 -7.97 -7.42 4.18
N GLY A 379 -7.08 -6.76 3.43
CA GLY A 379 -5.69 -6.57 3.84
C GLY A 379 -5.55 -5.77 5.13
N MET A 380 -6.38 -4.74 5.31
CA MET A 380 -6.44 -3.97 6.56
C MET A 380 -6.91 -4.82 7.75
N CYS A 381 -8.05 -5.51 7.63
CA CYS A 381 -8.58 -6.38 8.68
C CYS A 381 -7.57 -7.46 9.10
N ILE A 382 -6.86 -8.03 8.13
CA ILE A 382 -5.78 -8.99 8.38
C ILE A 382 -4.67 -8.37 9.22
N LEU A 383 -4.20 -7.18 8.87
CA LEU A 383 -3.15 -6.49 9.63
C LEU A 383 -3.62 -6.16 11.05
N ASP A 384 -4.89 -5.79 11.22
CA ASP A 384 -5.47 -5.49 12.53
C ASP A 384 -5.61 -6.76 13.38
N ILE A 385 -6.04 -7.89 12.80
CA ILE A 385 -6.07 -9.20 13.48
C ILE A 385 -4.65 -9.58 13.93
N LEU A 386 -3.64 -9.37 13.09
CA LEU A 386 -2.26 -9.71 13.44
C LEU A 386 -1.73 -8.86 14.59
N LYS A 387 -1.97 -7.54 14.57
CA LYS A 387 -1.62 -6.67 15.70
C LYS A 387 -2.35 -7.09 16.97
N THR A 388 -3.63 -7.45 16.86
CA THR A 388 -4.44 -7.93 17.99
C THR A 388 -3.81 -9.18 18.60
N ARG A 389 -3.44 -10.18 17.79
CA ARG A 389 -2.73 -11.39 18.28
C ARG A 389 -1.39 -11.06 18.93
N LEU A 390 -0.62 -10.12 18.36
CA LEU A 390 0.65 -9.68 18.92
C LEU A 390 0.46 -9.02 20.30
N TYR A 391 -0.59 -8.21 20.44
CA TYR A 391 -0.94 -7.53 21.69
C TYR A 391 -1.53 -8.47 22.73
N GLU A 392 -2.42 -9.39 22.36
CA GLU A 392 -2.90 -10.47 23.24
C GLU A 392 -1.72 -11.27 23.80
N PHE A 393 -0.75 -11.64 22.95
CA PHE A 393 0.44 -12.35 23.42
C PHE A 393 1.26 -11.54 24.45
N HIS A 394 1.37 -10.22 24.26
CA HIS A 394 2.06 -9.36 25.22
C HIS A 394 1.25 -9.15 26.51
N TYR A 395 0.05 -8.59 26.39
CA TYR A 395 -0.72 -8.10 27.54
C TYR A 395 -1.45 -9.21 28.30
N ASP A 396 -1.84 -10.31 27.65
CA ASP A 396 -2.58 -11.39 28.30
C ASP A 396 -1.68 -12.54 28.75
N TYR A 397 -0.44 -12.61 28.25
CA TYR A 397 0.50 -13.69 28.57
C TYR A 397 1.85 -13.20 29.11
N MET A 398 2.65 -12.48 28.31
CA MET A 398 4.02 -12.11 28.72
C MET A 398 4.05 -11.13 29.90
N ALA A 399 3.21 -10.10 29.88
CA ALA A 399 3.16 -9.08 30.93
C ALA A 399 2.61 -9.64 32.27
N PRO A 400 1.55 -10.47 32.30
CA PRO A 400 1.13 -11.13 33.54
C PRO A 400 2.14 -12.15 34.07
N LEU A 401 2.83 -12.88 33.17
CA LEU A 401 3.79 -13.93 33.56
C LEU A 401 5.04 -13.34 34.25
N TYR A 402 5.56 -12.24 33.73
CA TYR A 402 6.84 -11.67 34.21
C TYR A 402 6.69 -10.32 34.92
N GLY A 403 5.54 -9.65 34.81
CA GLY A 403 5.32 -8.32 35.39
C GLY A 403 6.35 -7.30 34.91
N ASP A 404 6.88 -6.51 35.84
CA ASP A 404 7.90 -5.49 35.58
C ASP A 404 9.25 -6.05 35.11
N LYS A 405 9.44 -7.37 35.23
CA LYS A 405 10.64 -8.09 34.76
C LYS A 405 10.64 -8.33 33.26
N CYS A 406 9.58 -7.96 32.53
CA CYS A 406 9.50 -8.10 31.08
C CYS A 406 9.32 -6.73 30.42
N ARG A 407 10.22 -6.38 29.50
CA ARG A 407 10.18 -5.13 28.75
C ARG A 407 10.33 -5.39 27.25
N ILE A 408 9.44 -4.81 26.45
CA ILE A 408 9.61 -4.78 24.99
C ILE A 408 10.69 -3.75 24.66
N ILE A 409 11.78 -4.20 24.03
CA ILE A 409 12.88 -3.31 23.62
C ILE A 409 12.78 -2.89 22.15
N TYR A 410 12.08 -3.65 21.31
CA TYR A 410 11.88 -3.33 19.90
C TYR A 410 10.70 -4.10 19.28
N THR A 411 10.10 -3.53 18.23
CA THR A 411 9.02 -4.15 17.46
C THR A 411 9.20 -3.91 15.96
N ASP A 412 9.00 -4.92 15.11
CA ASP A 412 8.93 -4.76 13.66
C ASP A 412 7.85 -5.64 13.05
N THR A 413 6.79 -4.99 12.57
CA THR A 413 5.63 -5.58 11.85
C THR A 413 4.88 -6.66 12.63
N ASP A 414 5.45 -7.85 12.75
CA ASP A 414 4.91 -9.07 13.35
C ASP A 414 5.85 -9.66 14.41
N SER A 415 6.83 -8.89 14.88
CA SER A 415 7.85 -9.37 15.81
C SER A 415 8.04 -8.46 17.02
N LEU A 416 8.40 -9.09 18.15
CA LEU A 416 8.68 -8.47 19.45
C LEU A 416 10.05 -8.94 19.94
N ILE A 417 10.87 -8.00 20.37
CA ILE A 417 12.11 -8.31 21.09
C ILE A 417 11.91 -7.94 22.55
N TYR A 418 12.06 -8.93 23.42
CA TYR A 418 11.88 -8.80 24.86
C TYR A 418 13.21 -8.82 25.60
N ARG A 419 13.29 -8.01 26.66
CA ARG A 419 14.22 -8.18 27.78
C ARG A 419 13.44 -8.74 28.95
N ILE A 420 13.84 -9.91 29.46
CA ILE A 420 13.13 -10.66 30.50
C ILE A 420 14.11 -11.02 31.61
N GLU A 421 13.77 -10.74 32.86
CA GLU A 421 14.54 -11.18 34.03
C GLU A 421 13.88 -12.42 34.64
N CYS A 422 14.51 -13.58 34.50
CA CYS A 422 13.98 -14.87 35.00
C CYS A 422 15.10 -15.89 35.25
N GLU A 423 14.80 -17.05 35.82
CA GLU A 423 15.82 -18.09 36.00
C GLU A 423 16.04 -18.89 34.70
N ASP A 424 14.95 -19.25 34.02
CA ASP A 424 14.97 -19.98 32.75
C ASP A 424 13.72 -19.67 31.91
N ALA A 425 13.85 -18.75 30.95
CA ALA A 425 12.78 -18.40 30.02
C ALA A 425 12.32 -19.60 29.15
N TYR A 426 13.22 -20.55 28.87
CA TYR A 426 12.91 -21.69 28.01
C TYR A 426 12.12 -22.77 28.76
N ALA A 427 12.29 -22.88 30.08
CA ALA A 427 11.42 -23.71 30.91
C ALA A 427 9.96 -23.22 30.85
N ASP A 428 9.74 -21.91 30.92
CA ASP A 428 8.41 -21.30 30.79
C ASP A 428 7.82 -21.52 29.39
N MET A 429 8.62 -21.34 28.34
CA MET A 429 8.18 -21.65 26.97
C MET A 429 7.80 -23.12 26.78
N ARG A 430 8.56 -24.04 27.39
CA ARG A 430 8.30 -25.48 27.34
C ARG A 430 7.02 -25.85 28.09
N ARG A 431 6.76 -25.24 29.25
CA ARG A 431 5.51 -25.39 30.01
C ARG A 431 4.31 -24.96 29.15
N ASP A 432 4.42 -23.82 28.47
CA ASP A 432 3.34 -23.19 27.71
C ASP A 432 3.45 -23.42 26.19
N ILE A 433 3.97 -24.58 25.78
CA ILE A 433 4.31 -24.91 24.37
C ILE A 433 3.16 -24.73 23.37
N ALA A 434 1.91 -24.82 23.82
CA ALA A 434 0.73 -24.59 22.97
C ALA A 434 0.68 -23.18 22.36
N ARG A 435 1.41 -22.21 22.94
CA ARG A 435 1.51 -20.83 22.46
C ARG A 435 2.67 -20.61 21.49
N PHE A 436 3.54 -21.60 21.32
CA PHE A 436 4.80 -21.46 20.60
C PHE A 436 4.93 -22.43 19.41
N ASP A 437 5.56 -21.95 18.33
CA ASP A 437 6.14 -22.81 17.30
C ASP A 437 7.60 -23.10 17.66
N THR A 438 7.88 -24.35 18.00
CA THR A 438 9.21 -24.85 18.39
C THR A 438 9.78 -25.82 17.37
N SER A 439 9.16 -25.93 16.19
CA SER A 439 9.50 -26.95 15.18
C SER A 439 10.90 -26.78 14.57
N ASP A 440 11.48 -25.58 14.66
CA ASP A 440 12.81 -25.26 14.11
C ASP A 440 13.94 -25.39 15.17
N TYR A 441 13.65 -25.82 16.40
CA TYR A 441 14.69 -26.12 17.39
C TYR A 441 15.53 -27.34 16.97
N PRO A 442 16.84 -27.38 17.26
CA PRO A 442 17.64 -28.60 17.12
C PRO A 442 17.08 -29.76 17.94
N ALA A 443 17.21 -31.00 17.45
CA ALA A 443 16.71 -32.17 18.16
C ALA A 443 17.46 -32.42 19.48
N ASP A 444 18.72 -32.03 19.54
CA ASP A 444 19.67 -32.11 20.66
C ASP A 444 19.88 -30.75 21.35
N ASN A 445 18.83 -29.92 21.42
CA ASN A 445 18.94 -28.60 22.03
C ASN A 445 19.13 -28.65 23.56
N ALA A 446 19.86 -27.69 24.10
CA ALA A 446 20.22 -27.62 25.52
C ALA A 446 19.06 -27.44 26.52
N TYR A 447 17.83 -27.23 26.04
CA TYR A 447 16.65 -26.94 26.86
C TYR A 447 15.60 -28.06 26.81
N ASP A 448 15.93 -29.20 26.18
CA ASP A 448 15.00 -30.31 25.93
C ASP A 448 13.68 -29.85 25.29
N MET A 449 13.77 -28.85 24.40
CA MET A 449 12.61 -28.26 23.75
C MET A 449 12.02 -29.27 22.74
N PRO A 450 10.73 -29.64 22.84
CA PRO A 450 10.11 -30.54 21.87
C PRO A 450 9.85 -29.81 20.55
N GLN A 451 10.05 -30.48 19.41
CA GLN A 451 9.70 -29.93 18.09
C GLN A 451 8.19 -30.06 17.83
N ARG A 452 7.42 -28.98 17.97
CA ARG A 452 5.96 -28.96 17.75
C ARG A 452 5.49 -27.74 16.96
N ASN A 453 4.23 -27.81 16.51
CA ASN A 453 3.45 -26.69 15.96
C ASN A 453 4.01 -26.02 14.69
N LYS A 454 4.68 -26.80 13.83
CA LYS A 454 5.29 -26.32 12.59
C LYS A 454 4.32 -25.49 11.73
N LYS A 455 4.60 -24.19 11.61
CA LYS A 455 3.88 -23.24 10.75
C LYS A 455 2.38 -23.13 11.07
N VAL A 456 2.00 -23.32 12.33
CA VAL A 456 0.62 -23.09 12.78
C VAL A 456 0.39 -21.56 12.89
N PRO A 457 -0.57 -20.98 12.16
CA PRO A 457 -0.81 -19.53 12.21
C PRO A 457 -1.22 -19.04 13.61
N GLY A 458 -0.69 -17.88 14.01
CA GLY A 458 -1.05 -17.23 15.28
C GLY A 458 -0.19 -17.64 16.47
N LEU A 459 0.75 -18.57 16.31
CA LEU A 459 1.71 -18.93 17.35
C LEU A 459 3.00 -18.09 17.25
N MET A 460 3.63 -17.85 18.39
CA MET A 460 4.91 -17.14 18.46
C MET A 460 6.06 -18.12 18.28
N LYS A 461 7.10 -17.71 17.57
CA LYS A 461 8.32 -18.48 17.37
C LYS A 461 9.50 -17.71 17.96
N ASP A 462 10.40 -18.42 18.64
CA ASP A 462 11.74 -17.89 18.92
C ASP A 462 12.57 -17.90 17.64
N GLU A 463 12.90 -16.72 17.12
CA GLU A 463 13.67 -16.56 15.88
C GLU A 463 15.11 -17.07 16.03
N ASN A 464 15.62 -17.17 17.27
CA ASN A 464 16.95 -17.66 17.54
C ASN A 464 17.03 -19.16 17.87
N ASN A 465 15.90 -19.87 17.95
CA ASN A 465 15.83 -21.31 18.22
C ASN A 465 16.68 -21.74 19.44
N GLY A 466 16.59 -21.01 20.56
CA GLY A 466 17.31 -21.29 21.80
C GLY A 466 18.69 -20.62 21.92
N ALA A 467 19.21 -20.01 20.85
CA ALA A 467 20.50 -19.32 20.92
C ALA A 467 20.34 -17.97 21.65
N VAL A 468 21.14 -17.78 22.71
CA VAL A 468 21.06 -16.59 23.57
C VAL A 468 21.51 -15.35 22.81
N MET A 469 20.64 -14.34 22.75
CA MET A 469 21.00 -13.00 22.27
C MET A 469 21.69 -12.24 23.40
N THR A 470 22.93 -11.79 23.16
CA THR A 470 23.73 -11.07 24.15
C THR A 470 23.56 -9.56 24.03
N GLU A 471 23.44 -9.06 22.80
CA GLU A 471 23.34 -7.62 22.54
C GLU A 471 22.36 -7.30 21.43
N PHE A 472 21.65 -6.19 21.59
CA PHE A 472 20.71 -5.65 20.62
C PHE A 472 20.88 -4.13 20.50
N ILE A 473 20.94 -3.62 19.27
CA ILE A 473 20.99 -2.18 18.98
C ILE A 473 19.90 -1.84 17.95
N GLY A 474 18.92 -1.05 18.36
CA GLY A 474 17.88 -0.50 17.49
C GLY A 474 18.07 1.01 17.29
N LEU A 475 18.27 1.46 16.05
CA LEU A 475 18.49 2.89 15.74
C LEU A 475 17.22 3.57 15.22
N ARG A 476 16.46 2.87 14.37
CA ARG A 476 15.17 3.31 13.81
C ARG A 476 14.38 2.10 13.32
N ALA A 477 13.12 2.33 12.95
CA ALA A 477 12.30 1.30 12.33
C ALA A 477 13.02 0.66 11.13
N LYS A 478 13.11 -0.68 11.14
CA LYS A 478 13.80 -1.51 10.13
C LYS A 478 15.30 -1.23 10.01
N MET A 479 15.92 -0.76 11.10
CA MET A 479 17.36 -0.57 11.24
C MET A 479 17.84 -1.01 12.62
N TYR A 480 18.42 -2.20 12.68
CA TYR A 480 18.88 -2.80 13.93
C TYR A 480 19.99 -3.84 13.70
N ALA A 481 20.76 -4.11 14.75
CA ALA A 481 21.75 -5.17 14.79
C ALA A 481 21.57 -6.04 16.04
N LEU A 482 21.86 -7.33 15.92
CA LEU A 482 21.77 -8.31 17.01
C LEU A 482 22.97 -9.25 17.00
N ARG A 483 23.49 -9.50 18.20
CA ARG A 483 24.59 -10.43 18.49
C ARG A 483 24.05 -11.61 19.29
N VAL A 484 24.30 -12.81 18.78
CA VAL A 484 23.71 -14.05 19.29
C VAL A 484 24.82 -15.07 19.45
N CYS A 485 24.90 -15.72 20.62
CA CYS A 485 25.91 -16.73 20.92
C CYS A 485 25.91 -17.83 19.86
N GLY A 486 27.10 -18.17 19.36
CA GLY A 486 27.27 -19.20 18.34
C GLY A 486 26.76 -18.83 16.94
N LYS A 487 26.29 -17.59 16.71
CA LYS A 487 25.81 -17.11 15.40
C LYS A 487 26.56 -15.84 14.96
N LYS A 488 26.54 -15.58 13.65
CA LYS A 488 27.08 -14.33 13.09
C LYS A 488 26.14 -13.16 13.39
N ASP A 489 26.71 -11.98 13.62
CA ASP A 489 25.96 -10.73 13.82
C ASP A 489 24.95 -10.48 12.70
N THR A 490 23.68 -10.41 13.05
CA THR A 490 22.62 -10.07 12.10
C THR A 490 22.42 -8.57 12.08
N LYS A 491 22.43 -8.01 10.87
CA LYS A 491 22.36 -6.57 10.62
C LYS A 491 21.24 -6.29 9.63
N LYS A 492 20.35 -5.37 9.95
CA LYS A 492 19.19 -4.99 9.13
C LYS A 492 19.25 -3.50 8.87
N ILE A 493 19.27 -3.12 7.59
CA ILE A 493 19.19 -1.73 7.14
C ILE A 493 18.25 -1.67 5.95
N LYS A 494 17.11 -1.01 6.13
CA LYS A 494 16.17 -0.78 5.03
C LYS A 494 16.83 0.05 3.91
N GLY A 495 16.78 -0.46 2.69
CA GLY A 495 17.22 0.25 1.48
C GLY A 495 18.69 0.09 1.11
N VAL A 496 19.49 -0.62 1.92
CA VAL A 496 20.88 -0.97 1.60
C VAL A 496 20.97 -2.43 1.18
N CYS A 497 21.73 -2.71 0.13
CA CYS A 497 21.94 -4.06 -0.40
C CYS A 497 22.53 -5.00 0.67
N ARG A 498 21.98 -6.21 0.79
CA ARG A 498 22.41 -7.20 1.81
C ARG A 498 23.92 -7.50 1.75
N SER A 499 24.51 -7.51 0.55
CA SER A 499 25.95 -7.71 0.35
C SER A 499 26.79 -6.57 0.93
N VAL A 500 26.34 -5.32 0.77
CA VAL A 500 27.00 -4.12 1.31
C VAL A 500 26.92 -4.15 2.84
N VAL A 501 25.74 -4.46 3.39
CA VAL A 501 25.57 -4.64 4.84
C VAL A 501 26.48 -5.73 5.38
N GLY A 502 26.60 -6.86 4.68
CA GLY A 502 27.43 -7.98 5.13
C GLY A 502 28.94 -7.70 5.08
N ARG A 503 29.43 -6.87 4.15
CA ARG A 503 30.86 -6.62 3.93
C ARG A 503 31.41 -5.36 4.59
N THR A 504 30.59 -4.32 4.70
CA THR A 504 31.08 -2.95 5.00
C THR A 504 30.51 -2.33 6.26
N ILE A 505 29.60 -3.06 6.95
CA ILE A 505 28.92 -2.59 8.14
C ILE A 505 29.11 -3.62 9.23
N THR A 506 29.72 -3.20 10.34
CA THR A 506 29.94 -4.03 11.53
C THR A 506 28.86 -3.78 12.57
N PHE A 507 28.83 -4.59 13.64
CA PHE A 507 27.96 -4.30 14.79
C PHE A 507 28.41 -3.01 15.50
N ASP A 508 29.72 -2.78 15.60
CA ASP A 508 30.29 -1.60 16.25
C ASP A 508 29.95 -0.30 15.51
N ASP A 509 29.68 -0.35 14.20
CA ASP A 509 29.12 0.79 13.46
C ASP A 509 27.76 1.23 14.01
N TYR A 510 26.92 0.30 14.47
CA TYR A 510 25.66 0.62 15.13
C TYR A 510 25.89 1.17 16.53
N ALA A 511 26.83 0.60 17.28
CA ALA A 511 27.19 1.07 18.62
C ALA A 511 27.71 2.51 18.58
N ARG A 512 28.64 2.81 17.67
CA ARG A 512 29.15 4.18 17.47
C ARG A 512 28.08 5.15 17.01
N CYS A 513 27.19 4.74 16.10
CA CYS A 513 26.08 5.60 15.70
C CYS A 513 25.15 5.93 16.89
N LEU A 514 24.96 4.98 17.81
CA LEU A 514 24.16 5.18 19.01
C LEU A 514 24.85 6.07 20.05
N SER A 515 26.16 5.86 20.29
CA SER A 515 26.92 6.59 21.32
C SER A 515 27.39 7.97 20.87
N GLU A 516 27.87 8.10 19.64
CA GLU A 516 28.55 9.28 19.11
C GLU A 516 27.67 10.09 18.15
N SER A 517 26.46 9.61 17.82
CA SER A 517 25.54 10.25 16.85
C SER A 517 26.16 10.47 15.46
N VAL A 518 27.10 9.61 15.06
CA VAL A 518 27.76 9.66 13.76
C VAL A 518 26.84 9.12 12.68
N GLU A 519 26.64 9.91 11.62
CA GLU A 519 25.98 9.45 10.41
C GLU A 519 26.96 8.71 9.50
N VAL A 520 26.59 7.51 9.10
CA VAL A 520 27.40 6.69 8.22
C VAL A 520 26.69 6.57 6.88
N THR A 521 27.34 7.00 5.81
CA THR A 521 26.88 6.76 4.44
C THR A 521 27.72 5.67 3.78
N ARG A 522 27.12 4.92 2.87
CA ARG A 522 27.80 3.91 2.06
C ARG A 522 27.37 4.04 0.60
N GLN A 523 28.36 3.98 -0.29
CA GLN A 523 28.07 3.77 -1.70
C GLN A 523 27.69 2.33 -1.93
N GLN A 524 26.66 2.13 -2.74
CA GLN A 524 26.26 0.83 -3.24
C GLN A 524 26.03 0.91 -4.74
N SER A 525 26.42 -0.14 -5.45
CA SER A 525 26.05 -0.32 -6.85
C SER A 525 24.91 -1.33 -6.91
N ARG A 526 23.82 -0.95 -7.58
CA ARG A 526 22.68 -1.83 -7.83
C ARG A 526 22.52 -2.03 -9.33
N ILE A 527 22.27 -3.28 -9.71
CA ILE A 527 21.81 -3.60 -11.06
C ILE A 527 20.31 -3.31 -11.11
N GLN A 528 19.91 -2.46 -12.05
CA GLN A 528 18.52 -2.12 -12.31
C GLN A 528 18.20 -2.40 -13.77
N SER A 529 17.08 -3.07 -14.02
CA SER A 529 16.51 -3.19 -15.36
C SER A 529 15.43 -2.14 -15.57
N LYS A 530 15.49 -1.42 -16.69
CA LYS A 530 14.42 -0.54 -17.16
C LYS A 530 14.23 -0.78 -18.65
N LEU A 531 13.02 -1.17 -19.06
CA LEU A 531 12.69 -1.50 -20.46
C LEU A 531 13.70 -2.47 -21.08
N HIS A 532 13.97 -3.58 -20.39
CA HIS A 532 14.93 -4.63 -20.82
C HIS A 532 16.37 -4.17 -21.03
N ARG A 533 16.72 -2.97 -20.58
CA ARG A 533 18.10 -2.48 -20.53
C ARG A 533 18.60 -2.53 -19.11
N VAL A 534 19.79 -3.10 -18.93
CA VAL A 534 20.44 -3.29 -17.64
C VAL A 534 21.41 -2.16 -17.39
N TYR A 535 21.21 -1.48 -16.27
CA TYR A 535 22.01 -0.36 -15.80
C TYR A 535 22.73 -0.75 -14.50
N THR A 536 23.96 -0.30 -14.36
CA THR A 536 24.62 -0.25 -13.05
C THR A 536 24.41 1.14 -12.49
N VAL A 537 23.59 1.25 -11.44
CA VAL A 537 23.32 2.51 -10.76
C VAL A 537 24.15 2.57 -9.50
N ALA A 538 25.04 3.55 -9.41
CA ALA A 538 25.74 3.90 -8.18
C ALA A 538 24.84 4.83 -7.35
N GLU A 539 24.62 4.48 -6.10
CA GLU A 539 23.81 5.26 -5.18
C GLU A 539 24.51 5.38 -3.83
N THR A 540 24.51 6.58 -3.24
CA THR A 540 24.96 6.78 -1.86
C THR A 540 23.75 6.69 -0.94
N LYS A 541 23.78 5.73 0.00
CA LYS A 541 22.71 5.54 0.98
C LYS A 541 23.19 5.86 2.39
N LEU A 542 22.29 6.43 3.17
CA LEU A 542 22.45 6.56 4.62
C LEU A 542 22.37 5.17 5.26
N ALA A 543 23.51 4.68 5.69
CA ALA A 543 23.71 3.36 6.28
C ALA A 543 23.48 3.36 7.80
N SER A 544 23.68 4.48 8.49
CA SER A 544 23.40 4.64 9.91
C SER A 544 23.12 6.11 10.24
N ALA A 545 22.02 6.40 10.94
CA ALA A 545 21.72 7.72 11.48
C ALA A 545 20.67 7.60 12.60
N ARG A 546 20.84 8.37 13.67
CA ARG A 546 19.91 8.43 14.79
C ARG A 546 18.69 9.27 14.40
N THR A 547 17.49 8.87 14.86
CA THR A 547 16.30 9.69 14.67
C THR A 547 16.34 10.86 15.67
N THR A 548 16.44 12.10 15.19
CA THR A 548 16.15 13.29 16.01
C THR A 548 14.63 13.41 16.13
N THR A 549 14.06 12.99 17.26
CA THR A 549 12.64 13.25 17.53
C THR A 549 12.46 14.73 17.86
N SER A 550 12.08 15.53 16.86
CA SER A 550 11.35 16.78 17.07
C SER A 550 9.88 16.45 17.36
N GLY A 551 9.35 17.05 18.43
CA GLY A 551 8.09 16.66 19.04
C GLY A 551 6.86 16.84 18.16
N THR A 552 5.95 15.89 18.26
CA THR A 552 4.50 16.10 18.13
C THR A 552 3.81 15.06 19.01
N SER A 553 3.17 15.54 20.08
CA SER A 553 2.40 14.76 21.04
C SER A 553 0.92 14.76 20.64
N TYR A 554 0.34 13.57 20.49
CA TYR A 554 -1.09 13.25 20.62
C TYR A 554 -1.20 11.78 21.11
N PRO A 555 -2.32 11.38 21.76
CA PRO A 555 -2.26 10.82 23.11
C PRO A 555 -2.04 9.30 23.21
N THR A 556 -1.20 8.94 24.19
CA THR A 556 -1.15 7.71 24.98
C THR A 556 -1.18 6.36 24.25
N ALA A 557 -0.02 5.99 23.70
CA ALA A 557 0.55 4.66 23.85
C ALA A 557 1.85 4.82 24.69
N PRO A 558 2.24 3.87 25.55
CA PRO A 558 3.40 4.05 26.41
C PRO A 558 4.65 4.25 25.55
N THR A 559 5.24 5.42 25.74
CA THR A 559 6.50 5.84 25.12
C THR A 559 7.61 4.93 25.66
N PRO A 560 8.47 4.32 24.82
CA PRO A 560 9.64 3.63 25.33
C PRO A 560 10.54 4.66 25.99
N SER A 561 10.82 4.46 27.28
CA SER A 561 11.79 5.26 28.01
C SER A 561 13.12 5.29 27.26
N ARG A 562 13.62 6.51 27.02
CA ARG A 562 14.97 6.90 26.60
C ARG A 562 15.93 5.73 26.30
N GLY A 563 16.32 5.61 25.04
CA GLY A 563 17.47 4.81 24.61
C GLY A 563 18.75 5.29 25.30
N GLY A 564 19.02 4.71 26.46
CA GLY A 564 20.30 4.69 27.14
C GLY A 564 20.93 3.32 26.94
N ILE A 565 22.18 3.30 26.51
CA ILE A 565 23.01 2.10 26.47
C ILE A 565 23.24 1.64 27.91
N THR A 566 22.76 0.44 28.28
CA THR A 566 23.39 -0.34 29.36
C THR A 566 24.30 -1.37 28.68
N PRO A 567 25.63 -1.26 28.78
CA PRO A 567 26.53 -2.31 28.33
C PRO A 567 26.27 -3.56 29.18
N PHE A 568 26.09 -4.73 28.56
CA PHE A 568 25.80 -5.98 29.25
C PHE A 568 26.95 -6.96 29.08
N HIS A 569 27.61 -7.29 30.19
CA HIS A 569 28.43 -8.49 30.35
C HIS A 569 27.58 -9.53 31.09
N SER A 570 27.40 -10.71 30.50
CA SER A 570 26.80 -11.84 31.21
C SER A 570 27.86 -12.49 32.09
N ASP A 571 27.96 -12.08 33.35
CA ASP A 571 28.71 -12.83 34.35
C ASP A 571 27.88 -14.03 34.82
N MET A 572 28.38 -15.23 34.56
CA MET A 572 27.91 -16.44 35.22
C MET A 572 28.60 -16.55 36.57
N HIS A 573 27.96 -16.13 37.68
CA HIS A 573 28.01 -16.85 38.98
C HIS A 573 27.10 -16.21 40.05
N GLU A 574 26.37 -17.10 40.74
CA GLU A 574 25.77 -17.04 42.09
C GLU A 574 24.90 -15.83 42.50
N GLY A 575 23.57 -16.00 42.38
CA GLY A 575 22.62 -15.46 43.37
C GLY A 575 21.60 -14.40 42.93
N LYS A 576 21.49 -14.05 41.64
CA LYS A 576 20.48 -13.08 41.15
C LYS A 576 19.85 -13.53 39.82
N ALA A 577 18.60 -13.14 39.57
CA ALA A 577 17.83 -13.47 38.37
C ALA A 577 18.64 -13.24 37.09
N ARG A 578 18.61 -14.19 36.15
CA ARG A 578 19.33 -14.10 34.87
C ARG A 578 18.53 -13.22 33.92
N GLU A 579 19.18 -12.27 33.28
CA GLU A 579 18.55 -11.47 32.23
C GLU A 579 18.67 -12.18 30.88
N HIS A 580 17.56 -12.27 30.15
CA HIS A 580 17.45 -12.90 28.85
C HIS A 580 16.91 -11.91 27.82
N ILE A 581 17.55 -11.85 26.64
CA ILE A 581 16.98 -11.16 25.47
C ILE A 581 16.42 -12.20 24.51
N VAL A 582 15.11 -12.14 24.27
CA VAL A 582 14.40 -13.14 23.46
C VAL A 582 13.71 -12.48 22.27
N TYR A 583 13.93 -13.03 21.08
CA TYR A 583 13.38 -12.51 19.83
C TYR A 583 12.21 -13.38 19.37
N MET A 584 11.00 -12.85 19.54
CA MET A 584 9.75 -13.55 19.22
C MET A 584 9.14 -13.01 17.93
N ILE A 585 8.81 -13.90 16.99
CA ILE A 585 8.11 -13.58 15.75
C ILE A 585 6.77 -14.31 15.68
N LEU A 586 5.70 -13.60 15.35
CA LEU A 586 4.39 -14.21 15.15
C LEU A 586 4.35 -14.89 13.79
N TYR A 587 4.09 -16.19 13.74
CA TYR A 587 3.91 -16.87 12.47
C TYR A 587 2.58 -16.47 11.83
N SER A 588 2.66 -15.70 10.75
CA SER A 588 1.50 -15.33 9.94
C SER A 588 1.71 -15.71 8.48
N PHE A 589 0.92 -16.70 8.01
CA PHE A 589 0.88 -17.08 6.59
C PHE A 589 0.41 -15.93 5.67
N ILE A 590 -0.16 -14.88 6.28
CA ILE A 590 -0.94 -13.85 5.62
C ILE A 590 -0.09 -12.65 5.17
N VAL A 591 0.97 -12.29 5.90
CA VAL A 591 1.82 -11.11 5.60
C VAL A 591 2.66 -11.32 4.34
N ILE A 592 3.20 -12.53 4.15
CA ILE A 592 4.14 -12.82 3.06
C ILE A 592 3.47 -12.75 1.67
N ASN A 593 2.21 -13.21 1.55
CA ASN A 593 1.54 -13.30 0.25
C ASN A 593 0.71 -12.06 -0.12
N ILE A 594 0.19 -11.31 0.86
CA ILE A 594 -0.63 -10.11 0.56
C ILE A 594 0.24 -8.90 0.22
N ILE A 595 1.41 -8.74 0.87
CA ILE A 595 2.32 -7.62 0.59
C ILE A 595 2.96 -7.75 -0.80
N HIS A 596 3.15 -8.98 -1.29
CA HIS A 596 3.83 -9.24 -2.57
C HIS A 596 2.92 -9.37 -3.79
N SER A 597 1.59 -9.39 -3.63
CA SER A 597 0.72 -9.77 -4.74
C SER A 597 -0.54 -8.92 -4.87
N SER A 598 -0.50 -8.00 -5.83
CA SER A 598 -1.70 -7.31 -6.36
C SER A 598 -2.61 -8.21 -7.21
N THR A 599 -2.27 -9.50 -7.38
CA THR A 599 -2.97 -10.45 -8.27
C THR A 599 -3.52 -11.70 -7.55
N TRP A 600 -2.98 -12.11 -6.41
CA TRP A 600 -3.38 -13.35 -5.70
C TRP A 600 -4.49 -13.16 -4.66
N SER A 601 -5.00 -11.93 -4.49
CA SER A 601 -5.97 -11.58 -3.45
C SER A 601 -7.29 -12.34 -3.53
N TYR A 602 -7.62 -12.94 -4.68
CA TYR A 602 -8.90 -13.63 -4.92
C TYR A 602 -8.94 -15.10 -4.48
N ILE A 603 -7.81 -15.82 -4.49
CA ILE A 603 -7.79 -17.25 -4.14
C ILE A 603 -7.69 -17.45 -2.61
N PHE A 604 -7.06 -16.52 -1.90
CA PHE A 604 -6.79 -16.65 -0.47
C PHE A 604 -8.01 -16.45 0.45
N ALA A 605 -8.94 -15.57 0.07
CA ALA A 605 -10.13 -15.27 0.87
C ALA A 605 -11.02 -16.51 1.13
N TYR A 606 -11.02 -17.48 0.20
CA TYR A 606 -11.82 -18.70 0.32
C TYR A 606 -11.26 -19.71 1.34
N LYS A 607 -9.94 -19.72 1.60
CA LYS A 607 -9.33 -20.59 2.62
C LYS A 607 -9.41 -20.01 4.03
N VAL A 608 -9.37 -18.68 4.17
CA VAL A 608 -9.44 -18.00 5.48
C VAL A 608 -10.80 -18.23 6.16
N TYR A 609 -11.90 -18.25 5.41
CA TYR A 609 -13.24 -18.52 5.95
C TYR A 609 -13.42 -19.94 6.50
N LYS A 610 -12.56 -20.90 6.12
CA LYS A 610 -12.67 -22.30 6.58
C LYS A 610 -11.82 -22.59 7.83
N TYR A 611 -10.92 -21.68 8.22
CA TYR A 611 -10.00 -21.84 9.35
C TYR A 611 -10.33 -20.94 10.55
N ILE A 612 -11.22 -19.94 10.38
CA ILE A 612 -11.71 -19.06 11.45
C ILE A 612 -13.12 -19.50 11.92
N GLY A 613 -13.54 -20.72 11.57
CA GLY A 613 -14.76 -21.35 12.08
C GLY A 613 -14.49 -22.13 13.34
#